data_AF-A0A968WYY3-F1
#
_entry.id   AF-A0A968WYY3-F1
#
_cell.length_a   1.000
_cell.length_b   1.000
_cell.length_c   1.000
_cell.angle_alpha   90.00
_cell.angle_beta   90.00
_cell.angle_gamma   90.00
#
_symmetry.space_group_name_H-M   'P 1'
#
loop_
_entity.id
_entity.type
_entity.pdbx_description
1 polymer ?
#
loop_
_entity_poly.entity_id
_entity_poly.type
_entity_poly.pdbx_seq_one_letter_code
_entity_poly.pdbx_strand_id
1 'polypeptide(L)'
;MKLPFVAFSAIMMMSTLSHAALLAGDIAIIGRTNNGVAPNPDSFAFVALSTINAGEIIYFTDNGWTGTAFRSPSATDGDGNENLLKWTAINSIAPGTIIQTNTISSNFSYTAVGAVPGGTSGAFADLALATASDQIYAFQAPDNLPLQNPSVQLFVLDDTNGFEAATSAATGGNPGLTLGLTAVSLNFATAGTIGFNTAAITSGTKEDWLAAIGNSANWSSATPLPSGSITVIPEPSGATLLGAFGVMALFRRRK
;
A
#
# COMPACT_ATOMS: atom_id res chain seq x y z
N MET A 1 62.89 23.47 10.87
CA MET A 1 61.96 23.04 11.95
C MET A 1 60.56 23.07 11.36
N LYS A 2 59.92 21.90 11.22
CA LYS A 2 58.76 21.64 10.35
C LYS A 2 57.47 22.11 11.05
N LEU A 3 56.65 22.91 10.36
CA LEU A 3 55.31 23.30 10.83
C LEU A 3 54.36 22.08 10.79
N PRO A 4 53.50 21.87 11.81
CA PRO A 4 52.53 20.79 11.79
C PRO A 4 51.32 21.15 10.93
N PHE A 5 50.94 20.20 10.07
CA PHE A 5 49.69 20.17 9.31
C PHE A 5 48.50 20.03 10.26
N VAL A 6 47.58 20.99 10.25
CA VAL A 6 46.26 20.83 10.91
C VAL A 6 45.33 20.21 9.87
N ALA A 7 44.93 18.96 10.10
CA ALA A 7 43.94 18.27 9.29
C ALA A 7 42.54 18.77 9.66
N PHE A 8 41.84 19.39 8.70
CA PHE A 8 40.44 19.78 8.84
C PHE A 8 39.57 18.56 8.50
N SER A 9 38.97 17.94 9.52
CA SER A 9 38.05 16.82 9.33
C SER A 9 36.65 17.36 9.00
N ALA A 10 36.18 17.15 7.77
CA ALA A 10 34.82 17.50 7.37
C ALA A 10 33.86 16.40 7.85
N ILE A 11 32.99 16.72 8.81
CA ILE A 11 31.87 15.88 9.21
C ILE A 11 30.82 15.97 8.10
N MET A 12 30.71 14.93 7.29
CA MET A 12 29.63 14.78 6.31
C MET A 12 28.36 14.37 7.07
N MET A 13 27.44 15.32 7.30
CA MET A 13 26.12 14.99 7.84
C MET A 13 25.35 14.21 6.78
N MET A 14 25.15 12.91 7.00
CA MET A 14 24.17 12.12 6.23
C MET A 14 22.77 12.64 6.59
N SER A 15 22.16 13.39 5.69
CA SER A 15 20.76 13.77 5.80
C SER A 15 19.91 12.52 5.56
N THR A 16 19.35 11.94 6.61
CA THR A 16 18.23 11.01 6.46
C THR A 16 17.03 11.84 6.04
N LEU A 17 16.62 11.72 4.78
CA LEU A 17 15.31 12.22 4.36
C LEU A 17 14.27 11.44 5.15
N SER A 18 13.68 12.07 6.15
CA SER A 18 12.47 11.58 6.78
C SER A 18 11.35 11.75 5.77
N HIS A 19 11.03 10.69 5.02
CA HIS A 19 9.79 10.66 4.25
C HIS A 19 8.61 10.77 5.20
N ALA A 20 7.60 11.56 4.84
CA ALA A 20 6.38 11.65 5.61
C ALA A 20 5.59 10.36 5.39
N ALA A 21 5.71 9.41 6.32
CA ALA A 21 5.08 8.10 6.22
C ALA A 21 3.59 8.20 5.82
N LEU A 22 3.21 7.35 4.87
CA LEU A 22 1.81 7.12 4.51
C LEU A 22 1.04 6.62 5.73
N LEU A 23 -0.25 6.88 5.76
CA LEU A 23 -1.18 6.44 6.79
C LEU A 23 -2.11 5.33 6.26
N ALA A 24 -2.78 4.64 7.20
CA ALA A 24 -3.84 3.70 6.85
C ALA A 24 -4.87 4.37 5.91
N GLY A 25 -5.16 3.67 4.80
CA GLY A 25 -6.08 4.13 3.77
C GLY A 25 -5.53 5.21 2.82
N ASP A 26 -4.27 5.62 2.91
CA ASP A 26 -3.65 6.48 1.87
C ASP A 26 -3.51 5.77 0.53
N ILE A 27 -3.57 4.44 0.56
CA ILE A 27 -3.78 3.58 -0.60
C ILE A 27 -4.88 2.57 -0.29
N ALA A 28 -5.49 2.00 -1.33
CA ALA A 28 -6.37 0.85 -1.20
C ALA A 28 -6.10 -0.17 -2.30
N ILE A 29 -6.11 -1.46 -1.96
CA ILE A 29 -6.04 -2.54 -2.95
C ILE A 29 -7.44 -2.71 -3.52
N ILE A 30 -7.56 -2.65 -4.85
CA ILE A 30 -8.85 -2.57 -5.57
C ILE A 30 -9.06 -3.72 -6.56
N GLY A 31 -8.16 -4.69 -6.62
CA GLY A 31 -8.36 -5.89 -7.42
C GLY A 31 -7.17 -6.82 -7.39
N ARG A 32 -7.42 -8.09 -7.67
CA ARG A 32 -6.37 -9.11 -7.87
C ARG A 32 -6.77 -10.07 -8.98
N THR A 33 -5.77 -10.63 -9.65
CA THR A 33 -5.85 -11.81 -10.51
C THR A 33 -5.01 -12.88 -9.84
N ASN A 34 -5.61 -14.04 -9.58
CA ASN A 34 -4.89 -15.23 -9.13
C ASN A 34 -4.98 -16.32 -10.21
N ASN A 35 -4.10 -17.33 -10.11
CA ASN A 35 -3.95 -18.38 -11.11
C ASN A 35 -3.74 -17.81 -12.53
N GLY A 36 -3.02 -16.68 -12.62
CA GLY A 36 -2.70 -16.05 -13.90
C GLY A 36 -1.78 -16.93 -14.73
N VAL A 37 -2.18 -17.28 -15.95
CA VAL A 37 -1.28 -17.97 -16.89
C VAL A 37 -0.44 -16.94 -17.62
N ALA A 38 0.85 -17.24 -17.79
CA ALA A 38 1.79 -16.41 -18.54
C ALA A 38 1.18 -15.89 -19.87
N PRO A 39 1.46 -14.63 -20.27
CA PRO A 39 2.46 -13.73 -19.68
C PRO A 39 1.98 -12.91 -18.48
N ASN A 40 0.71 -13.06 -18.05
CA ASN A 40 0.16 -12.33 -16.92
C ASN A 40 0.16 -13.23 -15.68
N PRO A 41 1.21 -13.20 -14.84
CA PRO A 41 1.21 -13.90 -13.56
C PRO A 41 0.12 -13.31 -12.64
N ASP A 42 0.04 -13.86 -11.44
CA ASP A 42 -0.75 -13.27 -10.38
C ASP A 42 -0.40 -11.78 -10.22
N SER A 43 -1.42 -10.96 -10.09
CA SER A 43 -1.28 -9.51 -10.17
C SER A 43 -2.33 -8.82 -9.34
N PHE A 44 -2.06 -7.59 -8.92
CA PHE A 44 -3.04 -6.78 -8.21
C PHE A 44 -3.01 -5.34 -8.67
N ALA A 45 -4.08 -4.63 -8.34
CA ALA A 45 -4.21 -3.21 -8.56
C ALA A 45 -4.44 -2.52 -7.22
N PHE A 46 -3.79 -1.37 -7.02
CA PHE A 46 -4.07 -0.48 -5.91
C PHE A 46 -4.25 0.95 -6.40
N VAL A 47 -4.94 1.77 -5.62
CA VAL A 47 -5.18 3.18 -5.91
C VAL A 47 -4.58 4.05 -4.83
N ALA A 48 -3.93 5.14 -5.22
CA ALA A 48 -3.52 6.19 -4.29
C ALA A 48 -4.76 7.01 -3.89
N LEU A 49 -5.09 7.09 -2.60
CA LEU A 49 -6.17 7.93 -2.06
C LEU A 49 -5.65 9.18 -1.37
N SER A 50 -4.33 9.29 -1.25
CA SER A 50 -3.59 10.49 -0.88
C SER A 50 -2.32 10.59 -1.73
N THR A 51 -1.68 11.75 -1.71
CA THR A 51 -0.45 11.96 -2.48
C THR A 51 0.63 11.03 -1.95
N ILE A 52 1.19 10.18 -2.80
CA ILE A 52 2.38 9.41 -2.47
C ILE A 52 3.58 10.21 -2.94
N ASN A 53 4.45 10.62 -2.02
CA ASN A 53 5.61 11.44 -2.35
C ASN A 53 6.68 10.62 -3.09
N ALA A 54 7.45 11.26 -3.96
CA ALA A 54 8.59 10.63 -4.62
C ALA A 54 9.58 10.09 -3.58
N GLY A 55 9.96 8.82 -3.65
CA GLY A 55 10.84 8.10 -2.72
C GLY A 55 10.11 7.29 -1.65
N GLU A 56 8.79 7.39 -1.53
CA GLU A 56 8.01 6.49 -0.67
C GLU A 56 8.14 5.03 -1.12
N ILE A 57 8.21 4.14 -0.13
CA ILE A 57 8.29 2.69 -0.33
C ILE A 57 7.04 2.05 0.28
N ILE A 58 6.45 1.12 -0.47
CA ILE A 58 5.36 0.27 -0.02
C ILE A 58 5.77 -1.18 -0.28
N TYR A 59 5.66 -2.02 0.75
CA TYR A 59 5.81 -3.46 0.61
C TYR A 59 4.44 -4.09 0.49
N PHE A 60 4.38 -5.12 -0.35
CA PHE A 60 3.22 -5.97 -0.51
C PHE A 60 3.60 -7.41 -0.19
N THR A 61 2.72 -8.13 0.50
CA THR A 61 2.95 -9.54 0.81
C THR A 61 1.64 -10.30 0.87
N ASP A 62 1.70 -11.58 0.54
CA ASP A 62 0.68 -12.61 0.78
C ASP A 62 0.95 -13.43 2.05
N ASN A 63 2.06 -13.18 2.75
CA ASN A 63 2.28 -13.76 4.09
C ASN A 63 1.15 -13.35 5.05
N GLY A 64 0.35 -14.32 5.48
CA GLY A 64 -0.75 -14.06 6.40
C GLY A 64 -0.33 -13.41 7.72
N TRP A 65 -1.15 -12.52 8.28
CA TRP A 65 -0.94 -11.95 9.62
C TRP A 65 -1.41 -12.91 10.71
N THR A 66 -0.53 -13.23 11.66
CA THR A 66 -0.79 -14.19 12.75
C THR A 66 -1.59 -13.59 13.92
N GLY A 67 -1.84 -12.28 13.90
CA GLY A 67 -2.39 -11.50 15.01
C GLY A 67 -1.35 -10.58 15.65
N THR A 68 -0.06 -10.92 15.57
CA THR A 68 1.04 -10.10 16.11
C THR A 68 2.17 -9.83 15.14
N ALA A 69 2.32 -10.63 14.09
CA ALA A 69 3.36 -10.52 13.08
C ALA A 69 2.93 -11.19 11.76
N PHE A 70 3.62 -10.92 10.67
CA PHE A 70 3.52 -11.75 9.46
C PHE A 70 4.00 -13.17 9.74
N ARG A 71 3.53 -14.14 8.93
CA ARG A 71 3.79 -15.56 9.14
C ARG A 71 5.24 -15.92 8.80
N SER A 72 6.00 -16.31 9.82
CA SER A 72 7.34 -16.91 9.74
C SER A 72 8.50 -16.09 9.13
N PRO A 73 8.51 -14.74 9.05
CA PRO A 73 9.75 -14.06 8.71
C PRO A 73 10.74 -14.20 9.88
N SER A 74 12.03 -14.24 9.59
CA SER A 74 13.08 -14.37 10.60
C SER A 74 14.34 -13.62 10.21
N ALA A 75 15.27 -13.42 11.13
CA ALA A 75 16.55 -12.78 10.80
C ALA A 75 17.34 -13.55 9.71
N THR A 76 17.06 -14.85 9.55
CA THR A 76 17.64 -15.64 8.47
C THR A 76 16.81 -15.61 7.20
N ASP A 77 15.51 -15.35 7.28
CA ASP A 77 14.55 -15.49 6.18
C ASP A 77 13.70 -14.22 6.00
N GLY A 78 14.05 -13.43 4.99
CA GLY A 78 13.58 -12.05 4.86
C GLY A 78 12.18 -11.89 4.22
N ASP A 79 11.72 -12.87 3.45
CA ASP A 79 10.43 -12.91 2.74
C ASP A 79 9.40 -13.83 3.43
N GLY A 80 9.81 -14.67 4.37
CA GLY A 80 8.90 -15.50 5.15
C GLY A 80 8.45 -16.75 4.40
N ASN A 81 7.26 -17.25 4.71
CA ASN A 81 6.78 -18.50 4.10
C ASN A 81 6.17 -18.30 2.70
N GLU A 82 5.93 -17.05 2.31
CA GLU A 82 5.33 -16.63 1.03
C GLU A 82 6.14 -15.46 0.46
N ASN A 83 5.56 -14.67 -0.44
CA ASN A 83 6.32 -13.72 -1.23
C ASN A 83 6.26 -12.30 -0.66
N LEU A 84 7.31 -11.54 -0.95
CA LEU A 84 7.43 -10.14 -0.60
C LEU A 84 7.77 -9.34 -1.86
N LEU A 85 6.94 -8.35 -2.17
CA LEU A 85 7.13 -7.43 -3.28
C LEU A 85 7.41 -6.04 -2.73
N LYS A 86 8.38 -5.33 -3.32
CA LYS A 86 8.63 -3.92 -2.99
C LYS A 86 8.22 -3.02 -4.14
N TRP A 87 7.48 -1.96 -3.85
CA TRP A 87 7.15 -0.87 -4.75
C TRP A 87 7.80 0.43 -4.28
N THR A 88 8.29 1.24 -5.21
CA THR A 88 8.95 2.51 -4.92
C THR A 88 8.43 3.61 -5.82
N ALA A 89 7.98 4.71 -5.23
CA ALA A 89 7.67 5.93 -5.96
C ALA A 89 8.95 6.58 -6.47
N ILE A 90 9.10 6.75 -7.79
CA ILE A 90 10.21 7.52 -8.40
C ILE A 90 9.84 9.00 -8.46
N ASN A 91 8.59 9.29 -8.82
CA ASN A 91 7.99 10.63 -8.82
C ASN A 91 6.78 10.64 -7.88
N SER A 92 6.27 11.83 -7.56
CA SER A 92 5.02 11.94 -6.79
C SER A 92 3.85 11.33 -7.55
N ILE A 93 3.06 10.51 -6.87
CA ILE A 93 1.82 9.94 -7.38
C ILE A 93 0.65 10.75 -6.85
N ALA A 94 -0.18 11.26 -7.75
CA ALA A 94 -1.38 12.00 -7.39
C ALA A 94 -2.49 11.07 -6.85
N PRO A 95 -3.32 11.56 -5.90
CA PRO A 95 -4.55 10.88 -5.52
C PRO A 95 -5.40 10.52 -6.75
N GLY A 96 -6.02 9.35 -6.71
CA GLY A 96 -6.83 8.79 -7.77
C GLY A 96 -6.07 7.97 -8.80
N THR A 97 -4.74 7.96 -8.78
CA THR A 97 -3.95 7.14 -9.71
C THR A 97 -4.09 5.66 -9.37
N ILE A 98 -4.54 4.84 -10.34
CA ILE A 98 -4.57 3.38 -10.23
C ILE A 98 -3.26 2.80 -10.76
N ILE A 99 -2.67 1.90 -9.98
CA ILE A 99 -1.37 1.28 -10.22
C ILE A 99 -1.55 -0.23 -10.23
N GLN A 100 -0.99 -0.91 -11.23
CA GLN A 100 -1.02 -2.36 -11.37
C GLN A 100 0.40 -2.93 -11.32
N THR A 101 0.58 -4.15 -10.82
CA THR A 101 1.92 -4.80 -10.74
C THR A 101 2.53 -5.11 -12.09
N ASN A 102 1.71 -5.34 -13.11
CA ASN A 102 2.13 -5.65 -14.47
C ASN A 102 2.33 -4.42 -15.37
N THR A 103 2.34 -3.21 -14.81
CA THR A 103 2.50 -1.96 -15.56
C THR A 103 3.90 -1.38 -15.40
N ILE A 104 4.55 -1.04 -16.52
CA ILE A 104 5.81 -0.32 -16.55
C ILE A 104 5.52 1.18 -16.53
N SER A 105 6.23 1.93 -15.67
CA SER A 105 6.05 3.36 -15.48
C SER A 105 7.39 4.05 -15.21
N SER A 106 7.50 5.33 -15.57
CA SER A 106 8.63 6.18 -15.14
C SER A 106 8.40 6.82 -13.77
N ASN A 107 7.19 6.72 -13.22
CA ASN A 107 6.83 7.33 -11.94
C ASN A 107 7.01 6.39 -10.75
N PHE A 108 7.17 5.10 -11.00
CA PHE A 108 7.38 4.10 -9.95
C PHE A 108 8.08 2.86 -10.50
N SER A 109 8.62 2.04 -9.62
CA SER A 109 9.21 0.74 -9.95
C SER A 109 8.80 -0.34 -8.95
N TYR A 110 8.86 -1.59 -9.41
CA TYR A 110 8.78 -2.76 -8.56
C TYR A 110 10.15 -3.41 -8.43
N THR A 111 10.48 -3.88 -7.23
CA THR A 111 11.58 -4.82 -6.99
C THR A 111 10.94 -6.17 -6.67
N ALA A 112 10.95 -7.06 -7.66
CA ALA A 112 10.37 -8.41 -7.62
C ALA A 112 11.43 -9.51 -7.77
N VAL A 113 12.72 -9.15 -7.60
CA VAL A 113 13.86 -10.06 -7.60
C VAL A 113 14.96 -9.51 -6.68
N GLY A 114 15.86 -10.39 -6.24
CA GLY A 114 17.03 -10.03 -5.43
C GLY A 114 16.78 -10.20 -3.93
N ALA A 115 17.87 -10.31 -3.17
CA ALA A 115 17.79 -10.63 -1.74
C ALA A 115 17.08 -9.54 -0.93
N VAL A 116 16.30 -9.96 0.07
CA VAL A 116 15.72 -9.04 1.06
C VAL A 116 16.82 -8.56 2.01
N PRO A 117 17.05 -7.23 2.16
CA PRO A 117 18.13 -6.73 3.01
C PRO A 117 18.00 -7.20 4.46
N GLY A 118 19.12 -7.60 5.06
CA GLY A 118 19.19 -8.09 6.43
C GLY A 118 18.89 -9.57 6.61
N GLY A 119 18.28 -10.23 5.63
CA GLY A 119 18.10 -11.69 5.60
C GLY A 119 19.35 -12.41 5.08
N THR A 120 19.54 -13.65 5.51
CA THR A 120 20.54 -14.56 4.90
C THR A 120 19.96 -15.39 3.75
N SER A 121 18.63 -15.56 3.74
CA SER A 121 17.77 -16.12 2.70
C SER A 121 16.57 -15.22 2.48
N GLY A 122 15.78 -15.57 1.48
CA GLY A 122 14.62 -14.82 1.05
C GLY A 122 14.93 -13.79 -0.03
N ALA A 123 14.00 -13.63 -0.97
CA ALA A 123 14.13 -12.72 -2.08
C ALA A 123 12.83 -11.98 -2.32
N PHE A 124 12.94 -10.79 -2.89
CA PHE A 124 11.75 -10.16 -3.46
C PHE A 124 11.22 -11.03 -4.61
N ALA A 125 9.90 -11.13 -4.71
CA ALA A 125 9.19 -11.88 -5.73
C ALA A 125 7.82 -11.23 -5.99
N ASP A 126 7.26 -11.44 -7.18
CA ASP A 126 5.82 -11.20 -7.40
C ASP A 126 5.01 -12.10 -6.46
N LEU A 127 3.85 -11.64 -6.00
CA LEU A 127 3.01 -12.45 -5.09
C LEU A 127 2.50 -13.72 -5.79
N ALA A 128 2.38 -14.81 -5.04
CA ALA A 128 1.96 -16.11 -5.56
C ALA A 128 0.58 -16.45 -5.00
N LEU A 129 -0.45 -15.90 -5.66
CA LEU A 129 -1.82 -15.90 -5.17
C LEU A 129 -2.50 -17.24 -5.47
N ALA A 130 -2.90 -17.96 -4.42
CA ALA A 130 -3.61 -19.22 -4.54
C ALA A 130 -5.04 -19.06 -5.08
N THR A 131 -5.51 -20.09 -5.79
CA THR A 131 -6.86 -20.11 -6.40
C THR A 131 -8.00 -20.01 -5.38
N ALA A 132 -7.80 -20.53 -4.17
CA ALA A 132 -8.87 -20.77 -3.21
C ALA A 132 -8.82 -19.84 -1.98
N SER A 133 -7.85 -18.95 -1.89
CA SER A 133 -7.70 -17.99 -0.79
C SER A 133 -6.41 -17.20 -0.97
N ASP A 134 -6.47 -15.89 -0.79
CA ASP A 134 -5.29 -15.09 -0.44
C ASP A 134 -5.67 -13.87 0.39
N GLN A 135 -4.64 -13.34 1.03
CA GLN A 135 -4.63 -11.99 1.54
C GLN A 135 -3.52 -11.21 0.85
N ILE A 136 -3.74 -9.92 0.62
CA ILE A 136 -2.71 -9.00 0.14
C ILE A 136 -2.62 -7.87 1.14
N TYR A 137 -1.47 -7.75 1.80
CA TYR A 137 -1.18 -6.69 2.76
C TYR A 137 -0.31 -5.65 2.09
N ALA A 138 -0.64 -4.38 2.31
CA ALA A 138 0.19 -3.25 1.94
C ALA A 138 0.66 -2.54 3.20
N PHE A 139 1.96 -2.34 3.33
CA PHE A 139 2.56 -1.75 4.53
C PHE A 139 3.84 -0.99 4.21
N GLN A 140 4.23 -0.08 5.11
CA GLN A 140 5.56 0.52 5.14
C GLN A 140 6.40 -0.15 6.21
N ALA A 141 7.71 -0.22 5.95
CA ALA A 141 8.71 -0.76 6.86
C ALA A 141 10.10 -0.18 6.48
N PRO A 142 11.10 -0.29 7.36
CA PRO A 142 12.50 -0.16 6.96
C PRO A 142 12.90 -1.24 5.94
N ASP A 143 13.86 -0.94 5.06
CA ASP A 143 14.38 -1.89 4.06
C ASP A 143 15.00 -3.15 4.68
N ASN A 144 15.51 -3.06 5.91
CA ASN A 144 16.13 -4.19 6.62
C ASN A 144 15.06 -5.05 7.30
N LEU A 145 14.85 -6.27 6.78
CA LEU A 145 13.88 -7.25 7.28
C LEU A 145 12.47 -6.64 7.43
N PRO A 146 11.84 -6.18 6.33
CA PRO A 146 10.60 -5.39 6.37
C PRO A 146 9.42 -6.16 7.01
N LEU A 147 9.30 -7.47 6.76
CA LEU A 147 8.25 -8.30 7.37
C LEU A 147 8.36 -8.45 8.90
N GLN A 148 9.55 -8.26 9.47
CA GLN A 148 9.74 -8.26 10.93
C GLN A 148 9.55 -6.88 11.55
N ASN A 149 9.60 -5.82 10.75
CA ASN A 149 9.61 -4.44 11.23
C ASN A 149 8.57 -3.57 10.51
N PRO A 150 7.30 -3.99 10.38
CA PRO A 150 6.27 -3.13 9.79
C PRO A 150 6.11 -1.86 10.62
N SER A 151 6.29 -0.70 10.00
CA SER A 151 6.14 0.61 10.66
C SER A 151 4.71 1.14 10.54
N VAL A 152 4.06 0.94 9.39
CA VAL A 152 2.67 1.37 9.16
C VAL A 152 1.93 0.34 8.31
N GLN A 153 0.76 -0.10 8.76
CA GLN A 153 -0.17 -0.88 7.94
C GLN A 153 -1.03 0.08 7.11
N LEU A 154 -1.08 -0.12 5.80
CA LEU A 154 -1.77 0.79 4.89
C LEU A 154 -3.15 0.27 4.49
N PHE A 155 -3.20 -0.99 4.05
CA PHE A 155 -4.43 -1.62 3.60
C PHE A 155 -4.28 -3.15 3.60
N VAL A 156 -5.39 -3.88 3.77
CA VAL A 156 -5.43 -5.32 3.52
C VAL A 156 -6.68 -5.69 2.73
N LEU A 157 -6.48 -6.53 1.72
CA LEU A 157 -7.56 -7.25 1.03
C LEU A 157 -7.46 -8.73 1.38
N ASP A 158 -8.57 -9.34 1.73
CA ASP A 158 -8.77 -10.77 1.90
C ASP A 158 -9.92 -11.21 0.97
N ASP A 159 -9.81 -12.39 0.37
CA ASP A 159 -10.86 -12.95 -0.50
C ASP A 159 -11.55 -14.22 0.03
N THR A 160 -11.40 -14.48 1.34
CA THR A 160 -11.90 -15.68 2.03
C THR A 160 -13.19 -15.46 2.82
N ASN A 161 -13.72 -14.23 2.82
CA ASN A 161 -14.90 -13.81 3.58
C ASN A 161 -14.71 -13.83 5.12
N GLY A 162 -13.47 -13.75 5.58
CA GLY A 162 -13.15 -13.52 6.99
C GLY A 162 -11.71 -13.02 7.17
N PHE A 163 -11.43 -12.47 8.35
CA PHE A 163 -10.05 -12.38 8.83
C PHE A 163 -9.90 -13.34 9.99
N GLU A 164 -8.81 -14.10 10.00
CA GLU A 164 -8.47 -15.06 11.05
C GLU A 164 -6.97 -15.13 11.26
N ALA A 165 -6.52 -15.55 12.44
CA ALA A 165 -5.09 -15.68 12.68
C ALA A 165 -4.45 -16.64 11.66
N ALA A 166 -3.42 -16.16 10.96
CA ALA A 166 -2.74 -16.94 9.96
C ALA A 166 -2.12 -18.22 10.56
N THR A 167 -2.50 -19.37 10.00
CA THR A 167 -1.91 -20.69 10.30
C THR A 167 -1.38 -21.39 9.04
N SER A 168 -1.73 -20.87 7.86
CA SER A 168 -1.32 -21.36 6.55
C SER A 168 -1.24 -20.20 5.55
N ALA A 169 -0.87 -20.50 4.30
CA ALA A 169 -0.95 -19.56 3.17
C ALA A 169 -2.40 -19.13 2.84
N ALA A 170 -3.39 -19.91 3.26
CA ALA A 170 -4.80 -19.66 2.97
C ALA A 170 -5.53 -18.87 4.07
N THR A 171 -4.81 -18.21 4.98
CA THR A 171 -5.41 -17.60 6.17
C THR A 171 -4.63 -16.36 6.58
N GLY A 172 -5.33 -15.31 6.97
CA GLY A 172 -4.69 -14.04 7.30
C GLY A 172 -5.53 -13.15 8.20
N GLY A 173 -4.88 -12.55 9.20
CA GLY A 173 -5.55 -11.72 10.19
C GLY A 173 -5.59 -10.25 9.81
N ASN A 174 -6.43 -9.48 10.50
CA ASN A 174 -6.41 -8.02 10.36
C ASN A 174 -5.30 -7.42 11.25
N PRO A 175 -4.31 -6.68 10.71
CA PRO A 175 -3.15 -6.17 11.45
C PRO A 175 -3.43 -4.87 12.23
N GLY A 176 -4.69 -4.66 12.65
CA GLY A 176 -5.12 -3.43 13.36
C GLY A 176 -5.72 -2.35 12.46
N LEU A 177 -6.13 -2.72 11.24
CA LEU A 177 -6.86 -1.87 10.29
C LEU A 177 -8.37 -1.91 10.56
N THR A 178 -9.14 -1.00 9.97
CA THR A 178 -10.59 -0.89 10.19
C THR A 178 -11.35 -1.69 9.15
N LEU A 179 -12.09 -2.73 9.58
CA LEU A 179 -12.90 -3.56 8.69
C LEU A 179 -13.96 -2.72 7.96
N GLY A 180 -14.09 -2.95 6.65
CA GLY A 180 -14.99 -2.20 5.78
C GLY A 180 -14.49 -0.78 5.44
N LEU A 181 -13.22 -0.48 5.73
CA LEU A 181 -12.61 0.80 5.37
C LEU A 181 -11.17 0.62 4.88
N THR A 182 -10.25 0.23 5.77
CA THR A 182 -8.83 -0.03 5.45
C THR A 182 -8.46 -1.51 5.51
N ALA A 183 -9.38 -2.35 5.97
CA ALA A 183 -9.35 -3.80 5.80
C ALA A 183 -10.62 -4.26 5.09
N VAL A 184 -10.50 -5.00 4.01
CA VAL A 184 -11.63 -5.52 3.24
C VAL A 184 -11.50 -7.02 3.13
N SER A 185 -12.56 -7.74 3.49
CA SER A 185 -12.67 -9.17 3.23
C SER A 185 -13.89 -9.41 2.33
N LEU A 186 -13.69 -10.20 1.28
CA LEU A 186 -14.67 -10.48 0.23
C LEU A 186 -14.84 -11.99 0.08
N ASN A 187 -15.96 -12.44 -0.48
CA ASN A 187 -16.18 -13.86 -0.73
C ASN A 187 -15.83 -14.24 -2.18
N PHE A 188 -14.53 -14.32 -2.49
CA PHE A 188 -14.05 -14.61 -3.84
C PHE A 188 -12.93 -15.66 -3.91
N ALA A 189 -12.91 -16.61 -2.97
CA ALA A 189 -12.03 -17.78 -2.90
C ALA A 189 -12.10 -18.74 -4.13
N THR A 190 -11.84 -18.20 -5.31
CA THR A 190 -11.97 -18.81 -6.64
C THR A 190 -10.95 -18.20 -7.61
N ALA A 191 -10.62 -18.96 -8.65
CA ALA A 191 -9.69 -18.52 -9.69
C ALA A 191 -10.27 -17.34 -10.50
N GLY A 192 -9.39 -16.43 -10.89
CA GLY A 192 -9.67 -15.37 -11.86
C GLY A 192 -9.37 -13.99 -11.30
N THR A 193 -10.00 -12.99 -11.88
CA THR A 193 -9.81 -11.59 -11.49
C THR A 193 -11.04 -11.08 -10.76
N ILE A 194 -10.80 -10.38 -9.64
CA ILE A 194 -11.79 -9.56 -8.95
C ILE A 194 -11.38 -8.10 -9.00
N GLY A 195 -12.37 -7.22 -8.98
CA GLY A 195 -12.12 -5.79 -9.00
C GLY A 195 -13.24 -5.01 -8.35
N PHE A 196 -12.87 -3.92 -7.70
CA PHE A 196 -13.77 -2.87 -7.31
C PHE A 196 -14.28 -2.12 -8.55
N ASN A 197 -15.58 -1.85 -8.59
CA ASN A 197 -16.19 -0.99 -9.60
C ASN A 197 -15.76 0.46 -9.38
N THR A 198 -14.79 0.94 -10.16
CA THR A 198 -14.27 2.32 -10.09
C THR A 198 -15.30 3.38 -10.44
N ALA A 199 -16.47 2.99 -10.98
CA ALA A 199 -17.61 3.87 -11.22
C ALA A 199 -18.69 3.78 -10.11
N ALA A 200 -18.44 3.08 -8.99
CA ALA A 200 -19.37 2.98 -7.87
C ALA A 200 -19.74 4.35 -7.29
N ILE A 201 -18.81 5.30 -7.32
CA ILE A 201 -19.06 6.73 -7.14
C ILE A 201 -18.34 7.51 -8.24
N THR A 202 -18.82 8.71 -8.58
CA THR A 202 -18.23 9.53 -9.66
C THR A 202 -17.00 10.31 -9.19
N SER A 203 -17.06 10.84 -7.97
CA SER A 203 -16.00 11.55 -7.28
C SER A 203 -16.29 11.55 -5.78
N GLY A 204 -15.26 11.77 -4.97
CA GLY A 204 -15.42 11.78 -3.51
C GLY A 204 -14.10 12.07 -2.80
N THR A 205 -14.20 12.32 -1.50
CA THR A 205 -13.05 12.39 -0.58
C THR A 205 -12.34 11.05 -0.45
N LYS A 206 -11.19 11.01 0.23
CA LYS A 206 -10.52 9.75 0.59
C LYS A 206 -11.49 8.83 1.36
N GLU A 207 -12.23 9.39 2.30
CA GLU A 207 -13.19 8.69 3.15
C GLU A 207 -14.36 8.12 2.33
N ASP A 208 -14.89 8.88 1.36
CA ASP A 208 -15.95 8.40 0.46
C ASP A 208 -15.48 7.20 -0.37
N TRP A 209 -14.25 7.26 -0.89
CA TRP A 209 -13.67 6.17 -1.66
C TRP A 209 -13.36 4.94 -0.80
N LEU A 210 -12.81 5.12 0.41
CA LEU A 210 -12.60 4.00 1.34
C LEU A 210 -13.93 3.33 1.72
N ALA A 211 -15.00 4.11 1.95
CA ALA A 211 -16.32 3.55 2.24
C ALA A 211 -16.90 2.79 1.03
N ALA A 212 -16.70 3.30 -0.18
CA ALA A 212 -17.12 2.61 -1.40
C ALA A 212 -16.34 1.31 -1.61
N ILE A 213 -15.02 1.33 -1.41
CA ILE A 213 -14.13 0.16 -1.54
C ILE A 213 -14.43 -0.87 -0.46
N GLY A 214 -14.74 -0.43 0.76
CA GLY A 214 -15.12 -1.32 1.87
C GLY A 214 -16.47 -2.01 1.72
N ASN A 215 -17.32 -1.55 0.79
CA ASN A 215 -18.60 -2.16 0.51
C ASN A 215 -18.47 -3.29 -0.52
N SER A 216 -18.63 -4.54 -0.08
CA SER A 216 -18.53 -5.73 -0.93
C SER A 216 -19.52 -5.74 -2.11
N ALA A 217 -20.63 -5.00 -2.04
CA ALA A 217 -21.58 -4.86 -3.16
C ALA A 217 -20.98 -4.11 -4.38
N ASN A 218 -19.88 -3.38 -4.18
CA ASN A 218 -19.16 -2.70 -5.25
C ASN A 218 -18.07 -3.57 -5.90
N TRP A 219 -17.97 -4.84 -5.52
CA TRP A 219 -16.99 -5.78 -6.06
C TRP A 219 -17.65 -6.86 -6.89
N SER A 220 -16.96 -7.28 -7.94
CA SER A 220 -17.38 -8.39 -8.77
C SER A 220 -16.17 -9.10 -9.37
N SER A 221 -16.41 -10.23 -10.02
CA SER A 221 -15.47 -10.72 -11.03
C SER A 221 -15.23 -9.61 -12.06
N ALA A 222 -13.98 -9.45 -12.48
CA ALA A 222 -13.55 -8.42 -13.41
C ALA A 222 -12.70 -9.04 -14.52
N THR A 223 -12.59 -8.36 -15.65
CA THR A 223 -11.61 -8.65 -16.70
C THR A 223 -11.57 -7.43 -17.62
N PRO A 224 -10.48 -6.65 -17.66
CA PRO A 224 -9.21 -6.79 -16.92
C PRO A 224 -9.28 -6.31 -15.46
N LEU A 225 -8.13 -6.27 -14.76
CA LEU A 225 -7.96 -5.56 -13.49
C LEU A 225 -8.35 -4.07 -13.62
N PRO A 226 -8.87 -3.43 -12.56
CA PRO A 226 -9.13 -1.99 -12.56
C PRO A 226 -7.87 -1.18 -12.94
N SER A 227 -8.04 -0.19 -13.81
CA SER A 227 -6.96 0.64 -14.37
C SER A 227 -7.42 2.09 -14.56
N GLY A 228 -6.48 2.97 -14.92
CA GLY A 228 -6.76 4.39 -15.17
C GLY A 228 -6.73 5.23 -13.89
N SER A 229 -7.79 5.99 -13.64
CA SER A 229 -7.87 6.88 -12.47
C SER A 229 -9.29 7.06 -11.96
N ILE A 230 -9.41 7.34 -10.68
CA ILE A 230 -10.64 7.83 -10.03
C ILE A 230 -10.49 9.31 -9.63
N THR A 231 -11.60 9.99 -9.37
CA THR A 231 -11.58 11.40 -8.95
C THR A 231 -11.59 11.51 -7.43
N VAL A 232 -10.41 11.64 -6.83
CA VAL A 232 -10.26 11.92 -5.39
C VAL A 232 -10.25 13.44 -5.19
N ILE A 233 -11.21 13.93 -4.43
CA ILE A 233 -11.32 15.33 -4.03
C ILE A 233 -10.41 15.51 -2.81
N PRO A 234 -9.42 16.42 -2.84
CA PRO A 234 -8.59 16.69 -1.67
C PRO A 234 -9.45 17.20 -0.52
N GLU A 235 -9.10 16.80 0.71
CA GLU A 235 -9.69 17.41 1.89
C GLU A 235 -9.56 18.94 1.84
N PRO A 236 -10.61 19.70 2.20
CA PRO A 236 -10.50 21.14 2.28
C PRO A 236 -9.40 21.50 3.27
N SER A 237 -8.32 22.10 2.76
CA SER A 237 -7.24 22.60 3.61
C SER A 237 -7.84 23.53 4.68
N GLY A 238 -7.39 23.46 5.94
CA GLY A 238 -7.92 24.31 7.02
C GLY A 238 -7.90 25.82 6.73
N ALA A 239 -7.13 26.26 5.73
CA ALA A 239 -7.11 27.62 5.19
C ALA A 239 -8.42 28.02 4.47
N THR A 240 -9.11 27.12 3.77
CA THR A 240 -10.41 27.43 3.12
C THR A 240 -11.53 27.56 4.14
N LEU A 241 -11.46 26.80 5.25
CA LEU A 241 -12.42 26.90 6.35
C LEU A 241 -12.30 28.26 7.08
N LEU A 242 -11.07 28.73 7.32
CA LEU A 242 -10.83 30.04 7.95
C LEU A 242 -11.28 31.22 7.06
N GLY A 243 -11.14 31.09 5.74
CA GLY A 243 -11.62 32.09 4.77
C GLY A 243 -13.14 32.27 4.81
N ALA A 244 -13.91 31.17 4.96
CA ALA A 244 -15.37 31.23 5.04
C ALA A 244 -15.87 31.89 6.35
N PHE A 245 -15.21 31.65 7.48
CA PHE A 245 -15.55 32.31 8.74
C PHE A 245 -15.05 33.77 8.81
N GLY A 246 -13.91 34.09 8.20
CA GLY A 246 -13.38 35.45 8.13
C GLY A 246 -14.29 36.41 7.37
N VAL A 247 -14.87 35.97 6.25
CA VAL A 247 -15.80 36.79 5.45
C VAL A 247 -17.11 37.03 6.21
N MET A 248 -17.65 36.05 6.95
CA MET A 248 -18.85 36.26 7.79
C MET A 248 -18.61 37.21 8.97
N ALA A 249 -17.39 37.26 9.53
CA ALA A 249 -17.05 38.20 10.60
C ALA A 249 -16.90 39.66 10.10
N LEU A 250 -16.47 39.85 8.84
CA LEU A 250 -16.30 41.17 8.22
C LEU A 250 -17.63 41.85 7.84
N PHE A 251 -18.71 41.08 7.59
CA PHE A 251 -20.05 41.65 7.33
C PHE A 251 -20.86 41.97 8.60
N ARG A 252 -20.44 41.48 9.77
CA ARG A 252 -21.18 41.72 11.04
C ARG A 252 -20.73 42.96 11.81
N ARG A 253 -19.69 43.67 11.34
CA ARG A 253 -19.11 44.86 11.99
C ARG A 253 -19.56 46.21 11.39
N ARG A 254 -20.54 46.21 10.48
CA ARG A 254 -21.19 47.43 9.97
C ARG A 254 -22.65 47.51 10.43
N LYS A 255 -22.85 47.80 11.71
CA LYS A 255 -24.02 48.53 12.24
C LYS A 255 -23.56 49.33 13.44
#